data_AF-A0A7Y0C4W1-F1
#
_entry.id   AF-A0A7Y0C4W1-F1
#
_cell.length_a   1.000
_cell.length_b   1.000
_cell.length_c   1.000
_cell.angle_alpha   90.00
_cell.angle_beta   90.00
_cell.angle_gamma   90.00
#
_symmetry.space_group_name_H-M   'P 1'
#
loop_
_entity.id
_entity.type
_entity.pdbx_description
1 polymer ?
#
loop_
_entity_poly.entity_id
_entity_poly.type
_entity_poly.pdbx_seq_one_letter_code
_entity_poly.pdbx_strand_id
1 'polypeptide(L)'
;MSNTDTSLSDPYRVKHGDTLSAIAELSGHSVAELRRFNHLENPNQLAVGQTLFLSDASAFGVSVLFLDALRQPIVNLPYQLRFDGKVVKQTTGSAGLAPRQLTHNAQSVFEVWIQNAEQEWQRLTSTVSGCGHKMITLVSGSIVIKGQTQAHPHGAPIALVGVGNRPPLATNSSAFQPPLPKPAAGAASKNNKAVKTRKAKAPQGQSVIQIGVEIPRALLKYFANYKGGDITEADWNLAANGIDCDAAVLKAIAKVESGKRSSFWRLNKIDGAQIPAIMFERHYFSQLTGRKFDAQHPDISWPTGYQQQGKLGSDNKEMHDRKVVVSDIYSDFASSYLRLINAYQLDADAALKSCSWGKFQIMGANYATCGAADLNRFVATMCASELGQIKLLAGFIQRKPRPWKDRRNHALGKEVSLWDAVKTKNWQAIAFNYNGPGYKKYHYDTQIQHAYEQYSQPKA
;
A
#
# COMPACT_ATOMS: atom_id res chain seq x y z
N MET A 1 38.48 -34.83 3.69
CA MET A 1 37.01 -34.94 3.81
C MET A 1 36.49 -33.52 3.99
N SER A 2 35.71 -33.02 3.04
CA SER A 2 35.20 -31.65 3.00
C SER A 2 34.09 -31.47 4.03
N ASN A 3 34.36 -30.75 5.12
CA ASN A 3 33.32 -30.31 6.06
C ASN A 3 32.50 -29.22 5.37
N THR A 4 31.27 -29.55 4.98
CA THR A 4 30.31 -28.59 4.44
C THR A 4 29.79 -27.73 5.59
N ASP A 5 30.27 -26.49 5.62
CA ASP A 5 29.91 -25.43 6.55
C ASP A 5 28.40 -25.15 6.49
N THR A 6 27.64 -25.83 7.34
CA THR A 6 26.18 -25.69 7.37
C THR A 6 25.84 -24.59 8.36
N SER A 7 26.12 -23.34 7.99
CA SER A 7 25.79 -22.19 8.83
C SER A 7 24.27 -22.09 9.02
N LEU A 8 23.83 -22.07 10.28
CA LEU A 8 22.43 -21.87 10.62
C LEU A 8 22.00 -20.47 10.18
N SER A 9 20.81 -20.37 9.58
CA SER A 9 20.22 -19.09 9.21
C SER A 9 19.98 -18.24 10.45
N ASP A 10 20.36 -16.96 10.44
CA ASP A 10 20.11 -16.01 11.52
C ASP A 10 19.10 -14.93 11.07
N PRO A 11 17.89 -14.86 11.67
CA PRO A 11 17.44 -15.66 12.81
C PRO A 11 17.02 -17.09 12.45
N TYR A 12 17.23 -18.00 13.39
CA TYR A 12 16.91 -19.42 13.28
C TYR A 12 15.46 -19.69 13.70
N ARG A 13 14.81 -20.68 13.08
CA ARG A 13 13.49 -21.18 13.51
C ARG A 13 13.66 -22.53 14.18
N VAL A 14 13.30 -22.59 15.46
CA VAL A 14 13.32 -23.81 16.26
C VAL A 14 12.46 -24.89 15.60
N LYS A 15 13.02 -26.08 15.42
CA LYS A 15 12.36 -27.26 14.86
C LYS A 15 12.00 -28.25 15.95
N HIS A 16 11.14 -29.22 15.61
CA HIS A 16 10.81 -30.30 16.53
C HIS A 16 12.06 -31.11 16.88
N GLY A 17 12.35 -31.23 18.18
CA GLY A 17 13.53 -31.94 18.70
C GLY A 17 14.76 -31.06 18.95
N ASP A 18 14.70 -29.76 18.61
CA ASP A 18 15.80 -28.84 18.89
C ASP A 18 15.95 -28.57 20.39
N THR A 19 17.19 -28.46 20.85
CA THR A 19 17.53 -27.95 22.19
C THR A 19 18.42 -26.72 22.06
N LEU A 20 18.39 -25.85 23.07
CA LEU A 20 19.22 -24.64 23.04
C LEU A 20 20.71 -24.97 22.99
N SER A 21 21.14 -26.06 23.65
CA SER A 21 22.52 -26.55 23.61
C SER A 21 22.93 -27.03 22.23
N ALA A 22 22.08 -27.80 21.54
CA ALA A 22 22.37 -28.27 20.19
C ALA A 22 22.43 -27.11 19.19
N ILE A 23 21.53 -26.13 19.31
CA ILE A 23 21.57 -24.94 18.45
C ILE A 23 22.81 -24.07 18.77
N ALA A 24 23.19 -23.95 20.03
CA ALA A 24 24.40 -23.24 20.46
C ALA A 24 25.64 -23.83 19.80
N GLU A 25 25.83 -25.15 19.92
CA GLU A 25 26.93 -25.87 19.31
C GLU A 25 26.96 -25.72 17.78
N LEU A 26 25.81 -25.89 17.12
CA LEU A 26 25.70 -25.75 15.66
C LEU A 26 25.89 -24.32 15.14
N SER A 27 25.58 -23.31 15.95
CA SER A 27 25.79 -21.89 15.60
C SER A 27 27.15 -21.35 16.03
N GLY A 28 27.97 -22.14 16.72
CA GLY A 28 29.28 -21.70 17.23
C GLY A 28 29.18 -20.74 18.42
N HIS A 29 28.07 -20.75 19.15
CA HIS A 29 27.83 -19.89 20.32
C HIS A 29 27.65 -20.72 21.59
N SER A 30 27.80 -20.09 22.74
CA SER A 30 27.44 -20.70 24.03
C SER A 30 25.93 -20.60 24.30
N VAL A 31 25.41 -21.52 25.12
CA VAL A 31 24.02 -21.42 25.62
C VAL A 31 23.78 -20.10 26.33
N ALA A 32 24.78 -19.57 27.04
CA ALA A 32 24.69 -18.27 27.72
C ALA A 32 24.52 -17.11 26.72
N GLU A 33 25.22 -17.13 25.60
CA GLU A 33 25.09 -16.12 24.54
C GLU A 33 23.74 -16.21 23.84
N LEU A 34 23.26 -17.41 23.47
CA LEU A 34 21.93 -17.55 22.88
C LEU A 34 20.82 -17.12 23.85
N ARG A 35 20.95 -17.42 25.15
CA ARG A 35 20.03 -16.90 26.17
C ARG A 35 20.06 -15.38 26.23
N ARG A 36 21.24 -14.76 26.12
CA ARG A 36 21.41 -13.29 26.07
C ARG A 36 20.72 -12.70 24.85
N PHE A 37 21.01 -13.21 23.64
CA PHE A 37 20.44 -12.71 22.38
C PHE A 37 18.90 -12.75 22.37
N ASN A 38 18.32 -13.73 23.06
CA ASN A 38 16.88 -14.02 23.00
C ASN A 38 16.12 -13.72 24.30
N HIS A 39 16.81 -13.24 25.33
CA HIS A 39 16.25 -13.00 26.66
C HIS A 39 15.51 -14.23 27.23
N LEU A 40 16.09 -15.41 27.09
CA LEU A 40 15.50 -16.66 27.56
C LEU A 40 15.76 -16.87 29.05
N GLU A 41 14.71 -16.76 29.86
CA GLU A 41 14.74 -17.07 31.29
C GLU A 41 15.09 -18.54 31.52
N ASN A 42 14.39 -19.45 30.84
CA ASN A 42 14.61 -20.89 30.93
C ASN A 42 15.17 -21.46 29.61
N PRO A 43 16.42 -21.98 29.59
CA PRO A 43 17.03 -22.54 28.39
C PRO A 43 16.39 -23.84 27.89
N ASN A 44 15.59 -24.51 28.72
CA ASN A 44 14.94 -25.78 28.39
C ASN A 44 13.53 -25.60 27.81
N GLN A 45 13.06 -24.35 27.67
CA GLN A 45 11.73 -24.04 27.15
C GLN A 45 11.84 -23.36 25.79
N LEU A 46 12.10 -24.17 24.76
CA LEU A 46 11.99 -23.74 23.37
C LEU A 46 10.69 -24.25 22.75
N ALA A 47 9.94 -23.36 22.10
CA ALA A 47 8.75 -23.75 21.36
C ALA A 47 9.08 -24.02 19.89
N VAL A 48 8.51 -25.08 19.32
CA VAL A 48 8.65 -25.35 17.88
C VAL A 48 8.08 -24.16 17.09
N GLY A 49 8.85 -23.66 16.13
CA GLY A 49 8.53 -22.48 15.33
C GLY A 49 8.97 -21.15 15.93
N GLN A 50 9.51 -21.14 17.16
CA GLN A 50 10.09 -19.96 17.81
C GLN A 50 11.26 -19.42 17.00
N THR A 51 11.33 -18.09 16.87
CA THR A 51 12.47 -17.41 16.27
C THR A 51 13.57 -17.24 17.31
N LEU A 52 14.78 -17.69 17.00
CA LEU A 52 15.96 -17.59 17.82
C LEU A 52 17.04 -16.76 17.10
N PHE A 53 17.42 -15.63 17.68
CA PHE A 53 18.51 -14.79 17.22
C PHE A 53 19.84 -15.45 17.57
N LEU A 54 20.71 -15.60 16.58
CA LEU A 54 22.00 -16.26 16.75
C LEU A 54 23.17 -15.28 16.87
N SER A 55 22.94 -13.97 16.69
CA SER A 55 24.00 -12.96 16.81
C SER A 55 23.51 -11.64 17.41
N ASP A 56 24.41 -10.81 17.92
CA ASP A 56 24.10 -9.43 18.33
C ASP A 56 23.51 -8.61 17.17
N ALA A 57 23.92 -8.91 15.93
CA ALA A 57 23.47 -8.20 14.73
C ALA A 57 21.99 -8.45 14.41
N SER A 58 21.48 -9.64 14.71
CA SER A 58 20.07 -10.00 14.56
C SER A 58 19.28 -9.69 15.84
N ALA A 59 19.91 -9.77 17.01
CA ALA A 59 19.29 -9.61 18.33
C ALA A 59 19.11 -8.14 18.76
N PHE A 60 20.01 -7.22 18.41
CA PHE A 60 20.06 -5.89 19.04
C PHE A 60 20.18 -4.73 18.04
N GLY A 61 19.77 -4.96 16.79
CA GLY A 61 19.82 -3.95 15.74
C GLY A 61 18.66 -2.96 15.83
N VAL A 62 18.95 -1.66 15.77
CA VAL A 62 17.96 -0.58 15.71
C VAL A 62 18.18 0.25 14.45
N SER A 63 17.14 0.45 13.63
CA SER A 63 17.14 1.37 12.49
C SER A 63 16.08 2.43 12.68
N VAL A 64 16.24 3.59 12.03
CA VAL A 64 15.24 4.66 12.06
C VAL A 64 14.85 5.07 10.64
N LEU A 65 13.56 5.14 10.35
CA LEU A 65 13.04 5.63 9.08
C LEU A 65 12.30 6.95 9.31
N PHE A 66 12.77 8.02 8.67
CA PHE A 66 12.19 9.36 8.72
C PHE A 66 11.33 9.61 7.49
N LEU A 67 10.04 9.81 7.71
CA LEU A 67 9.06 10.06 6.66
C LEU A 67 8.36 11.40 6.89
N ASP A 68 7.86 12.00 5.82
CA ASP A 68 7.01 13.18 5.88
C ASP A 68 5.53 12.83 6.08
N ALA A 69 4.68 13.84 6.10
CA ALA A 69 3.24 13.68 6.30
C ALA A 69 2.56 12.81 5.22
N LEU A 70 3.17 12.68 4.04
CA LEU A 70 2.73 11.87 2.91
C LEU A 70 3.42 10.48 2.88
N ARG A 71 4.17 10.13 3.93
CA ARG A 71 4.98 8.91 4.03
C ARG A 71 6.11 8.83 3.00
N GLN A 72 6.51 9.95 2.42
CA GLN A 72 7.70 10.01 1.58
C GLN A 72 8.94 10.12 2.47
N PRO A 73 10.06 9.50 2.09
CA PRO A 73 11.30 9.65 2.84
C PRO A 73 11.75 11.11 2.95
N ILE A 74 12.08 11.56 4.16
CA ILE A 74 12.69 12.88 4.34
C ILE A 74 14.17 12.76 4.00
N VAL A 75 14.56 13.36 2.88
CA VAL A 75 15.95 13.43 2.42
C VAL A 75 16.65 14.61 3.06
N ASN A 76 17.95 14.49 3.31
CA ASN A 76 18.81 15.55 3.84
C ASN A 76 18.45 16.02 5.26
N LEU A 77 17.78 15.19 6.07
CA LEU A 77 17.48 15.50 7.47
C LEU A 77 18.68 15.17 8.37
N PRO A 78 19.29 16.16 9.05
CA PRO A 78 20.33 15.88 10.03
C PRO A 78 19.70 15.22 11.26
N TYR A 79 20.25 14.08 11.64
CA TYR A 79 19.80 13.31 12.80
C TYR A 79 20.96 12.93 13.71
N GLN A 80 20.62 12.69 14.96
CA GLN A 80 21.53 12.19 15.97
C GLN A 80 20.88 11.02 16.72
N LEU A 81 21.57 9.89 16.78
CA LEU A 81 21.15 8.72 17.56
C LEU A 81 22.03 8.62 18.79
N ARG A 82 21.43 8.44 19.96
CA ARG A 82 22.16 8.29 21.24
C ARG A 82 21.77 6.98 21.90
N PHE A 83 22.74 6.13 22.18
CA PHE A 83 22.52 4.83 22.82
C PHE A 83 23.84 4.33 23.39
N ASP A 84 23.81 3.65 24.54
CA ASP A 84 25.00 3.02 25.15
C ASP A 84 26.22 3.94 25.27
N GLY A 85 26.00 5.23 25.58
CA GLY A 85 27.05 6.26 25.64
C GLY A 85 27.61 6.69 24.27
N LYS A 86 27.16 6.09 23.17
CA LYS A 86 27.51 6.44 21.80
C LYS A 86 26.59 7.51 21.24
N VAL A 87 27.17 8.31 20.35
CA VAL A 87 26.47 9.35 19.60
C VAL A 87 26.80 9.19 18.12
N VAL A 88 25.78 8.91 17.30
CA VAL A 88 25.91 8.84 15.83
C VAL A 88 25.22 10.04 15.23
N LYS A 89 25.94 10.87 14.47
CA LYS A 89 25.40 12.04 13.77
C LYS A 89 25.56 11.87 12.26
N GLN A 90 24.47 11.92 11.53
CA GLN A 90 24.44 11.72 10.08
C GLN A 90 23.27 12.49 9.48
N THR A 91 23.14 12.40 8.16
CA THR A 91 22.06 13.00 7.39
C THR A 91 21.35 11.90 6.60
N THR A 92 20.03 11.95 6.51
CA THR A 92 19.27 10.94 5.75
C THR A 92 19.52 11.03 4.25
N GLY A 93 19.65 9.87 3.59
CA GLY A 93 19.70 9.75 2.13
C GLY A 93 18.31 9.75 1.48
N SER A 94 18.23 9.38 0.19
CA SER A 94 16.98 9.32 -0.59
C SER A 94 15.92 8.37 -0.02
N ALA A 95 16.34 7.38 0.79
CA ALA A 95 15.46 6.44 1.46
C ALA A 95 14.97 6.91 2.84
N GLY A 96 15.40 8.09 3.33
CA GLY A 96 15.00 8.60 4.65
C GLY A 96 15.45 7.73 5.82
N LEU A 97 16.33 6.76 5.56
CA LEU A 97 16.75 5.72 6.49
C LEU A 97 18.03 6.13 7.21
N ALA A 98 18.01 6.08 8.54
CA ALA A 98 19.20 5.91 9.35
C ALA A 98 19.55 4.41 9.40
N PRO A 99 20.76 4.03 8.98
CA PRO A 99 21.17 2.63 8.89
C PRO A 99 21.22 1.97 10.26
N ARG A 100 21.18 0.63 10.25
CA ARG A 100 21.17 -0.20 11.45
C ARG A 100 22.33 0.16 12.39
N GLN A 101 21.98 0.40 13.64
CA GLN A 101 22.89 0.56 14.76
C GLN A 101 22.78 -0.65 15.68
N LEU A 102 23.88 -1.11 16.25
CA LEU A 102 23.88 -2.21 17.21
C LEU A 102 23.93 -1.66 18.63
N THR A 103 22.93 -2.04 19.42
CA THR A 103 22.89 -1.74 20.86
C THR A 103 23.53 -2.87 21.66
N HIS A 104 23.92 -2.59 22.91
CA HIS A 104 24.61 -3.56 23.76
C HIS A 104 23.69 -4.71 24.17
N ASN A 105 22.42 -4.43 24.48
CA ASN A 105 21.44 -5.44 24.86
C ASN A 105 20.00 -4.92 24.64
N ALA A 106 18.97 -5.74 24.86
CA ALA A 106 17.58 -5.33 24.65
C ALA A 106 17.07 -4.23 25.61
N GLN A 107 17.79 -3.96 26.70
CA GLN A 107 17.45 -2.89 27.66
C GLN A 107 18.15 -1.58 27.34
N SER A 108 19.05 -1.55 26.34
CA SER A 108 19.72 -0.34 25.89
C SER A 108 18.70 0.73 25.50
N VAL A 109 18.82 1.90 26.11
CA VAL A 109 17.99 3.06 25.78
C VAL A 109 18.53 3.70 24.49
N PHE A 110 17.64 3.86 23.53
CA PHE A 110 17.91 4.42 22.22
C PHE A 110 17.10 5.70 22.02
N GLU A 111 17.79 6.82 21.90
CA GLU A 111 17.20 8.13 21.66
C GLU A 111 17.40 8.56 20.21
N VAL A 112 16.34 9.10 19.62
CA VAL A 112 16.39 9.69 18.29
C VAL A 112 16.21 11.19 18.39
N TRP A 113 17.15 11.92 17.83
CA TRP A 113 17.17 13.37 17.77
C TRP A 113 17.27 13.82 16.32
N ILE A 114 16.72 14.99 16.02
CA ILE A 114 16.88 15.67 14.74
C ILE A 114 17.33 17.10 14.97
N GLN A 115 17.90 17.72 13.94
CA GLN A 115 18.15 19.14 13.94
C GLN A 115 16.97 19.86 13.27
N ASN A 116 16.39 20.85 13.95
CA ASN A 116 15.30 21.67 13.41
C ASN A 116 15.83 22.74 12.41
N ALA A 117 14.92 23.55 11.84
CA ALA A 117 15.27 24.57 10.87
C ALA A 117 16.08 25.75 11.47
N GLU A 118 16.03 25.89 12.78
CA GLU A 118 16.78 26.83 13.61
C GLU A 118 18.17 26.29 14.01
N GLN A 119 18.55 25.11 13.51
CA GLN A 119 19.80 24.41 13.82
C GLN A 119 19.92 23.89 15.27
N GLU A 120 18.81 23.77 15.99
CA GLU A 120 18.74 23.24 17.34
C GLU A 120 18.42 21.74 17.34
N TRP A 121 18.99 21.01 18.30
CA TRP A 121 18.76 19.57 18.44
C TRP A 121 17.50 19.30 19.27
N GLN A 122 16.54 18.60 18.68
CA GLN A 122 15.30 18.19 19.32
C GLN A 122 15.23 16.67 19.45
N ARG A 123 14.96 16.17 20.66
CA ARG A 123 14.69 14.75 20.90
C ARG A 123 13.27 14.43 20.43
N LEU A 124 13.15 13.51 19.48
CA LEU A 124 11.86 13.05 18.98
C LEU A 124 11.29 11.91 19.82
N THR A 125 12.14 10.96 20.22
CA THR A 125 11.72 9.81 21.00
C THR A 125 12.87 9.18 21.77
N SER A 126 12.52 8.39 22.78
CA SER A 126 13.43 7.53 23.54
C SER A 126 12.72 6.20 23.79
N THR A 127 13.41 5.09 23.49
CA THR A 127 12.83 3.75 23.60
C THR A 127 13.91 2.72 23.89
N VAL A 128 13.56 1.61 24.54
CA VAL A 128 14.49 0.47 24.68
C VAL A 128 14.65 -0.28 23.35
N SER A 129 15.82 -0.81 23.04
CA SER A 129 16.09 -1.51 21.77
C SER A 129 15.24 -2.78 21.60
N GLY A 130 14.97 -3.52 22.67
CA GLY A 130 14.26 -4.80 22.60
C GLY A 130 15.09 -5.91 21.96
N CYS A 131 14.53 -7.12 21.90
CA CYS A 131 15.12 -8.26 21.20
C CYS A 131 14.69 -8.27 19.73
N GLY A 132 15.61 -8.64 18.85
CA GLY A 132 15.44 -8.62 17.42
C GLY A 132 15.75 -7.26 16.79
N HIS A 133 15.58 -7.19 15.47
CA HIS A 133 15.74 -5.94 14.76
C HIS A 133 14.55 -5.00 14.98
N LYS A 134 14.78 -3.90 15.71
CA LYS A 134 13.78 -2.85 15.92
C LYS A 134 13.87 -1.77 14.83
N MET A 135 12.74 -1.55 14.15
CA MET A 135 12.58 -0.43 13.22
C MET A 135 11.75 0.68 13.88
N ILE A 136 12.33 1.87 14.01
CA ILE A 136 11.64 3.07 14.51
C ILE A 136 11.21 3.89 13.29
N THR A 137 9.92 4.02 13.03
CA THR A 137 9.41 4.88 11.96
C THR A 137 8.89 6.18 12.54
N LEU A 138 9.54 7.29 12.20
CA LEU A 138 9.18 8.64 12.62
C LEU A 138 8.57 9.37 11.43
N VAL A 139 7.38 9.92 11.63
CA VAL A 139 6.67 10.62 10.57
C VAL A 139 6.40 12.05 11.01
N SER A 140 6.99 13.00 10.29
CA SER A 140 6.76 14.41 10.55
C SER A 140 5.37 14.82 10.08
N GLY A 141 4.60 15.48 10.93
CA GLY A 141 3.31 16.06 10.57
C GLY A 141 3.43 17.32 9.69
N SER A 142 4.63 17.91 9.58
CA SER A 142 4.90 19.12 8.80
C SER A 142 6.39 19.20 8.43
N ILE A 143 6.72 19.57 7.19
CA ILE A 143 8.09 19.94 6.82
C ILE A 143 8.17 21.47 6.75
N VAL A 144 9.17 22.05 7.40
CA VAL A 144 9.50 23.49 7.28
C VAL A 144 10.72 23.60 6.37
N ILE A 145 10.55 24.23 5.20
CA ILE A 145 11.64 24.48 4.24
C ILE A 145 11.88 25.99 4.20
N LYS A 146 13.12 26.43 4.41
CA LYS A 146 13.50 27.83 4.16
C LYS A 146 13.62 28.04 2.65
N GLY A 147 12.61 28.69 2.07
CA GLY A 147 12.67 29.21 0.71
C GLY A 147 13.07 30.68 0.72
N GLN A 148 13.96 31.07 -0.20
CA GLN A 148 14.14 32.48 -0.57
C GLN A 148 13.43 32.69 -1.90
N THR A 149 12.37 33.50 -1.91
CA THR A 149 11.82 34.01 -3.16
C THR A 149 12.75 35.12 -3.65
N GLN A 150 13.33 34.96 -4.83
CA GLN A 150 14.01 36.06 -5.50
C GLN A 150 12.97 36.96 -6.18
N ALA A 151 13.26 38.25 -6.28
CA ALA A 151 12.44 39.15 -7.07
C ALA A 151 12.33 38.60 -8.50
N HIS A 152 11.12 38.67 -9.06
CA HIS A 152 10.87 38.27 -10.44
C HIS A 152 11.86 38.98 -11.38
N PRO A 153 12.52 38.29 -12.34
CA PRO A 153 13.49 38.92 -13.22
C PRO A 153 12.89 40.14 -13.92
N HIS A 154 13.62 41.26 -13.90
CA HIS A 154 13.24 42.44 -14.67
C HIS A 154 13.21 42.07 -16.16
N GLY A 155 12.01 42.00 -16.74
CA GLY A 155 11.78 41.67 -18.14
C GLY A 155 11.04 40.35 -18.39
N ALA A 156 10.83 39.51 -17.37
CA ALA A 156 9.94 38.36 -17.52
C ALA A 156 8.46 38.82 -17.49
N PRO A 157 7.58 38.29 -18.35
CA PRO A 157 6.19 38.76 -18.46
C PRO A 157 5.38 38.35 -17.22
N ILE A 158 4.81 39.33 -16.53
CA ILE A 158 4.09 39.14 -15.25
C ILE A 158 2.62 38.73 -15.45
N ALA A 159 2.06 38.87 -16.67
CA ALA A 159 0.77 38.31 -17.08
C ALA A 159 0.57 38.45 -18.60
N LEU A 160 -0.36 37.66 -19.18
CA LEU A 160 -0.85 37.84 -20.55
C LEU A 160 -1.48 39.25 -20.72
N VAL A 161 -1.14 39.88 -21.85
CA VAL A 161 -1.24 41.32 -22.19
C VAL A 161 -2.65 41.92 -22.15
N GLY A 162 -2.78 43.18 -21.68
CA GLY A 162 -3.93 44.03 -22.03
C GLY A 162 -4.13 45.36 -21.28
N VAL A 163 -3.60 46.46 -21.87
CA VAL A 163 -4.12 47.85 -21.89
C VAL A 163 -4.08 48.73 -20.62
N GLY A 164 -3.34 49.85 -20.70
CA GLY A 164 -3.83 51.17 -20.25
C GLY A 164 -3.05 51.96 -19.18
N ASN A 165 -2.11 52.80 -19.63
CA ASN A 165 -1.74 54.15 -19.13
C ASN A 165 -1.51 54.46 -17.62
N ARG A 166 -0.22 54.53 -17.22
CA ARG A 166 0.59 55.68 -16.68
C ARG A 166 -0.09 56.87 -15.93
N PRO A 167 0.64 57.73 -15.14
CA PRO A 167 1.68 57.58 -14.09
C PRO A 167 1.44 58.59 -12.89
N PRO A 168 2.45 59.26 -12.26
CA PRO A 168 3.22 58.91 -11.04
C PRO A 168 2.99 59.89 -9.84
N LEU A 169 3.63 59.68 -8.68
CA LEU A 169 4.53 60.68 -8.05
C LEU A 169 5.33 60.14 -6.85
N ALA A 170 6.64 60.40 -6.91
CA ALA A 170 7.68 60.68 -5.92
C ALA A 170 7.23 61.10 -4.48
N THR A 171 8.03 61.04 -3.39
CA THR A 171 9.49 61.05 -3.18
C THR A 171 9.81 60.82 -1.68
N ASN A 172 11.09 60.53 -1.43
CA ASN A 172 11.90 60.87 -0.24
C ASN A 172 12.09 59.87 0.92
N SER A 173 13.38 59.51 1.01
CA SER A 173 14.20 58.92 2.05
C SER A 173 14.08 59.56 3.45
N SER A 174 14.08 58.73 4.49
CA SER A 174 15.25 58.50 5.34
C SER A 174 14.98 57.46 6.43
N ALA A 175 15.98 56.62 6.67
CA ALA A 175 16.22 55.72 7.81
C ALA A 175 15.02 55.29 8.69
N PHE A 176 14.50 54.09 8.44
CA PHE A 176 13.87 53.26 9.46
C PHE A 176 14.30 51.80 9.25
N GLN A 177 14.74 51.16 10.34
CA GLN A 177 15.02 49.72 10.39
C GLN A 177 13.81 48.96 9.83
N PRO A 178 14.01 48.02 8.87
CA PRO A 178 12.88 47.24 8.38
C PRO A 178 12.29 46.44 9.56
N PRO A 179 10.95 46.38 9.67
CA PRO A 179 10.29 45.69 10.76
C PRO A 179 10.66 44.20 10.75
N LEU A 180 10.67 43.60 11.94
CA LEU A 180 10.77 42.14 12.10
C LEU A 180 9.85 41.46 11.08
N PRO A 181 10.35 40.47 10.31
CA PRO A 181 9.52 39.78 9.33
C PRO A 181 8.31 39.18 10.05
N LYS A 182 7.11 39.45 9.52
CA LYS A 182 5.89 38.78 10.01
C LYS A 182 6.11 37.26 9.94
N PRO A 183 5.71 36.50 10.97
CA PRO A 183 5.72 35.05 10.91
C PRO A 183 5.00 34.60 9.63
N ALA A 184 5.51 33.54 9.00
CA ALA A 184 4.84 32.92 7.86
C ALA A 184 3.38 32.63 8.23
N ALA A 185 2.45 33.36 7.64
CA ALA A 185 1.03 33.11 7.78
C ALA A 185 0.63 32.07 6.73
N GLY A 186 0.77 30.81 7.12
CA GLY A 186 0.24 29.67 6.38
C GLY A 186 -0.25 28.65 7.40
N ALA A 187 -1.50 28.23 7.29
CA ALA A 187 -1.97 27.11 8.09
C ALA A 187 -1.12 25.89 7.76
N ALA A 188 -0.63 25.18 8.78
CA ALA A 188 0.00 23.89 8.61
C ALA A 188 -0.87 23.02 7.68
N SER A 189 -0.23 22.31 6.74
CA SER A 189 -0.91 21.23 6.03
C SER A 189 -1.44 20.29 7.09
N LYS A 190 -2.77 20.20 7.20
CA LYS A 190 -3.41 19.42 8.26
C LYS A 190 -3.01 17.96 8.05
N ASN A 191 -2.61 17.29 9.13
CA ASN A 191 -2.39 15.84 9.17
C ASN A 191 -3.44 15.12 8.30
N ASN A 192 -3.03 14.05 7.61
CA ASN A 192 -3.99 13.10 7.11
C ASN A 192 -4.85 12.64 8.31
N LYS A 193 -6.14 13.00 8.31
CA LYS A 193 -7.10 12.70 9.40
C LYS A 193 -7.17 11.21 9.71
N ALA A 194 -6.74 10.35 8.79
CA ALA A 194 -6.65 8.92 8.94
C ALA A 194 -5.59 8.44 9.93
N VAL A 195 -4.59 9.25 10.26
CA VAL A 195 -3.48 8.83 11.12
C VAL A 195 -3.76 9.27 12.56
N LYS A 196 -4.00 8.30 13.44
CA LYS A 196 -4.17 8.55 14.88
C LYS A 196 -3.11 7.83 15.69
N THR A 197 -2.65 8.49 16.74
CA THR A 197 -1.79 7.88 17.75
C THR A 197 -2.69 7.23 18.81
N ARG A 198 -2.46 5.94 19.11
CA ARG A 198 -3.06 5.29 20.28
C ARG A 198 -1.95 4.86 21.22
N LYS A 199 -2.12 5.16 22.51
CA LYS A 199 -1.30 4.57 23.58
C LYS A 199 -1.85 3.17 23.83
N ALA A 200 -1.10 2.15 23.46
CA ALA A 200 -1.39 0.75 23.78
C ALA A 200 -0.39 0.26 24.82
N LYS A 201 -0.71 -0.81 25.55
CA LYS A 201 0.26 -1.52 26.40
C LYS A 201 0.67 -2.81 25.71
N ALA A 202 1.98 -3.04 25.61
CA ALA A 202 2.50 -4.34 25.20
C ALA A 202 2.10 -5.43 26.23
N PRO A 203 2.18 -6.73 25.88
CA PRO A 203 1.95 -7.83 26.83
C PRO A 203 2.74 -7.73 28.14
N GLN A 204 3.86 -7.00 28.14
CA GLN A 204 4.73 -6.74 29.31
C GLN A 204 4.53 -5.35 29.93
N GLY A 205 3.39 -4.69 29.70
CA GLY A 205 2.99 -3.48 30.44
C GLY A 205 3.63 -2.16 30.00
N GLN A 206 4.57 -2.18 29.05
CA GLN A 206 5.19 -0.96 28.50
C GLN A 206 4.21 -0.15 27.64
N SER A 207 4.27 1.18 27.77
CA SER A 207 3.49 2.10 26.94
C SER A 207 4.06 2.14 25.52
N VAL A 208 3.31 1.60 24.57
CA VAL A 208 3.62 1.64 23.14
C VAL A 208 2.76 2.73 22.51
N ILE A 209 3.38 3.67 21.80
CA ILE A 209 2.64 4.54 20.88
C ILE A 209 2.48 3.78 19.58
N GLN A 210 1.31 3.18 19.39
CA GLN A 210 0.96 2.53 18.14
C GLN A 210 0.46 3.62 17.18
N ILE A 211 1.28 3.96 16.19
CA ILE A 211 0.91 4.87 15.11
C ILE A 211 0.31 4.02 14.00
N GLY A 212 -1.01 3.97 13.95
CA GLY A 212 -1.77 3.24 12.95
C GLY A 212 -2.50 4.18 12.00
N VAL A 213 -2.77 3.71 10.79
CA VAL A 213 -3.89 4.26 10.02
C VAL A 213 -5.15 3.80 10.73
N GLU A 214 -5.94 4.72 11.28
CA GLU A 214 -7.24 4.38 11.83
C GLU A 214 -8.16 4.01 10.68
N ILE A 215 -8.31 2.70 10.48
CA ILE A 215 -9.27 2.16 9.54
C ILE A 215 -10.67 2.55 10.05
N PRO A 216 -11.48 3.23 9.22
CA PRO A 216 -12.87 3.53 9.55
C PRO A 216 -13.58 2.29 10.11
N ARG A 217 -14.28 2.45 11.25
CA ARG A 217 -14.99 1.33 11.91
C ARG A 217 -15.94 0.59 10.96
N ALA A 218 -16.52 1.30 10.00
CA ALA A 218 -17.37 0.70 8.96
C ALA A 218 -16.58 -0.25 8.03
N LEU A 219 -15.35 0.09 7.64
CA LEU A 219 -14.48 -0.81 6.87
C LEU A 219 -14.06 -2.04 7.70
N LEU A 220 -13.72 -1.84 8.97
CA LEU A 220 -13.39 -2.95 9.87
C LEU A 220 -14.52 -3.99 9.99
N LYS A 221 -15.78 -3.54 9.98
CA LYS A 221 -16.94 -4.45 9.99
C LYS A 221 -16.98 -5.36 8.75
N TYR A 222 -16.59 -4.85 7.58
CA TYR A 222 -16.50 -5.69 6.38
C TYR A 222 -15.36 -6.71 6.50
N PHE A 223 -14.20 -6.28 6.98
CA PHE A 223 -13.02 -7.15 7.09
C PHE A 223 -13.21 -8.27 8.12
N ALA A 224 -14.00 -8.01 9.17
CA ALA A 224 -14.38 -9.03 10.15
C ALA A 224 -15.28 -10.14 9.57
N ASN A 225 -15.85 -9.97 8.37
CA ASN A 225 -16.68 -11.00 7.75
C ASN A 225 -15.89 -12.14 7.14
N TYR A 226 -14.55 -12.09 7.12
CA TYR A 226 -13.74 -13.15 6.55
C TYR A 226 -13.98 -14.49 7.25
N LYS A 227 -14.44 -15.48 6.48
CA LYS A 227 -14.73 -16.85 6.94
C LYS A 227 -13.68 -17.87 6.48
N GLY A 228 -12.77 -17.46 5.60
CA GLY A 228 -11.85 -18.39 4.94
C GLY A 228 -12.55 -19.30 3.92
N GLY A 229 -11.83 -20.35 3.54
CA GLY A 229 -12.27 -21.35 2.56
C GLY A 229 -11.78 -21.04 1.14
N ASP A 230 -11.03 -21.98 0.58
CA ASP A 230 -10.65 -21.99 -0.83
C ASP A 230 -11.85 -22.43 -1.68
N ILE A 231 -11.94 -21.94 -2.93
CA ILE A 231 -12.98 -22.41 -3.86
C ILE A 231 -12.71 -23.88 -4.19
N THR A 232 -13.64 -24.77 -3.83
CA THR A 232 -13.55 -26.20 -4.17
C THR A 232 -13.92 -26.43 -5.63
N GLU A 233 -13.57 -27.61 -6.16
CA GLU A 233 -13.97 -27.98 -7.53
C GLU A 233 -15.50 -27.99 -7.70
N ALA A 234 -16.22 -28.45 -6.67
CA ALA A 234 -17.68 -28.44 -6.64
C ALA A 234 -18.24 -27.01 -6.71
N ASP A 235 -17.61 -26.04 -6.03
CA ASP A 235 -18.03 -24.64 -6.06
C ASP A 235 -17.82 -24.02 -7.45
N TRP A 236 -16.70 -24.32 -8.11
CA TRP A 236 -16.46 -23.90 -9.50
C TRP A 236 -17.55 -24.44 -10.44
N ASN A 237 -17.84 -25.74 -10.33
CA ASN A 237 -18.86 -26.39 -11.16
C ASN A 237 -20.25 -25.82 -10.87
N LEU A 238 -20.60 -25.59 -9.60
CA LEU A 238 -21.88 -25.01 -9.22
C LEU A 238 -22.06 -23.60 -9.80
N ALA A 239 -21.05 -22.75 -9.70
CA ALA A 239 -21.09 -21.40 -10.25
C ALA A 239 -21.18 -21.40 -11.79
N ALA A 240 -20.41 -22.28 -12.45
CA ALA A 240 -20.38 -22.39 -13.90
C ALA A 240 -21.69 -22.94 -14.47
N ASN A 241 -22.22 -23.99 -13.85
CA ASN A 241 -23.54 -24.56 -14.21
C ASN A 241 -24.66 -23.52 -14.04
N GLY A 242 -24.59 -22.67 -13.02
CA GLY A 242 -25.59 -21.60 -12.81
C GLY A 242 -25.66 -20.54 -13.92
N ILE A 243 -24.65 -20.50 -14.80
CA ILE A 243 -24.59 -19.60 -15.96
C ILE A 243 -24.34 -20.35 -17.27
N ASP A 244 -24.59 -21.67 -17.30
CA ASP A 244 -24.40 -22.55 -18.46
C ASP A 244 -23.02 -22.46 -19.13
N CYS A 245 -21.95 -22.25 -18.35
CA CYS A 245 -20.60 -22.23 -18.89
C CYS A 245 -19.73 -23.35 -18.31
N ASP A 246 -18.57 -23.56 -18.92
CA ASP A 246 -17.56 -24.50 -18.44
C ASP A 246 -16.82 -23.89 -17.23
N ALA A 247 -16.60 -24.68 -16.17
CA ALA A 247 -15.86 -24.26 -14.99
C ALA A 247 -14.42 -23.83 -15.32
N ALA A 248 -13.80 -24.44 -16.34
CA ALA A 248 -12.47 -24.04 -16.81
C ALA A 248 -12.46 -22.61 -17.36
N VAL A 249 -13.58 -22.10 -17.90
CA VAL A 249 -13.68 -20.70 -18.36
C VAL A 249 -13.59 -19.72 -17.19
N LEU A 250 -14.31 -20.01 -16.09
CA LEU A 250 -14.25 -19.17 -14.89
C LEU A 250 -12.87 -19.20 -14.22
N LYS A 251 -12.22 -20.37 -14.21
CA LYS A 251 -10.83 -20.51 -13.73
C LYS A 251 -9.84 -19.75 -14.61
N ALA A 252 -10.04 -19.75 -15.93
CA ALA A 252 -9.22 -19.00 -16.88
C ALA A 252 -9.34 -17.49 -16.64
N ILE A 253 -10.56 -16.96 -16.45
CA ILE A 253 -10.78 -15.56 -16.08
C ILE A 253 -10.06 -15.26 -14.75
N ALA A 254 -10.26 -16.08 -13.71
CA ALA A 254 -9.60 -15.90 -12.42
C ALA A 254 -8.07 -15.82 -12.56
N LYS A 255 -7.50 -16.71 -13.38
CA LYS A 255 -6.06 -16.82 -13.64
C LYS A 255 -5.51 -15.58 -14.32
N VAL A 256 -6.23 -15.00 -15.27
CA VAL A 256 -5.79 -13.81 -16.00
C VAL A 256 -5.94 -12.55 -15.14
N GLU A 257 -7.04 -12.42 -14.38
CA GLU A 257 -7.29 -11.24 -13.54
C GLU A 257 -6.39 -11.15 -12.31
N SER A 258 -6.13 -12.28 -11.64
CA SER A 258 -5.36 -12.29 -10.39
C SER A 258 -4.02 -13.03 -10.49
N GLY A 259 -3.74 -13.74 -11.58
CA GLY A 259 -2.47 -14.43 -11.77
C GLY A 259 -2.24 -15.53 -10.73
N LYS A 260 -1.08 -15.50 -10.08
CA LYS A 260 -0.76 -16.31 -8.89
C LYS A 260 -0.97 -15.54 -7.59
N ARG A 261 -1.55 -14.33 -7.64
CA ARG A 261 -1.70 -13.48 -6.45
C ARG A 261 -2.86 -14.02 -5.59
N SER A 262 -2.66 -14.00 -4.28
CA SER A 262 -3.70 -14.40 -3.35
C SER A 262 -4.86 -13.40 -3.41
N SER A 263 -6.09 -13.92 -3.45
CA SER A 263 -7.33 -13.13 -3.44
C SER A 263 -7.61 -12.51 -2.08
N PHE A 264 -6.98 -13.02 -1.02
CA PHE A 264 -6.97 -12.48 0.34
C PHE A 264 -5.54 -12.34 0.81
N TRP A 265 -5.25 -11.27 1.54
CA TRP A 265 -3.96 -11.04 2.16
C TRP A 265 -4.15 -10.44 3.55
N ARG A 266 -3.11 -10.54 4.38
CA ARG A 266 -3.15 -10.00 5.74
C ARG A 266 -2.64 -8.56 5.74
N LEU A 267 -3.49 -7.65 6.24
CA LEU A 267 -3.15 -6.22 6.31
C LEU A 267 -1.86 -5.94 7.11
N ASN A 268 -1.58 -6.76 8.14
CA ASN A 268 -0.34 -6.78 8.91
C ASN A 268 0.16 -8.23 9.07
N LYS A 269 1.48 -8.45 9.04
CA LYS A 269 2.11 -9.78 9.05
C LYS A 269 1.95 -10.58 10.36
N ILE A 270 1.53 -9.93 11.45
CA ILE A 270 1.46 -10.56 12.80
C ILE A 270 0.00 -10.81 13.22
N ASP A 271 -0.85 -9.77 13.22
CA ASP A 271 -2.20 -9.78 13.79
C ASP A 271 -3.27 -9.15 12.87
N GLY A 272 -2.91 -8.86 11.61
CA GLY A 272 -3.80 -8.18 10.67
C GLY A 272 -4.98 -9.04 10.23
N ALA A 273 -6.13 -8.38 10.05
CA ALA A 273 -7.30 -9.00 9.42
C ALA A 273 -6.95 -9.52 8.01
N GLN A 274 -7.55 -10.67 7.66
CA GLN A 274 -7.58 -11.16 6.29
C GLN A 274 -8.55 -10.30 5.49
N ILE A 275 -8.05 -9.70 4.43
CA ILE A 275 -8.78 -8.74 3.60
C ILE A 275 -8.62 -9.08 2.13
N PRO A 276 -9.63 -8.82 1.29
CA PRO A 276 -9.54 -9.15 -0.12
C PRO A 276 -8.44 -8.32 -0.80
N ALA A 277 -7.79 -8.86 -1.81
CA ALA A 277 -6.95 -8.09 -2.71
C ALA A 277 -7.80 -6.99 -3.39
N ILE A 278 -7.29 -5.76 -3.44
CA ILE A 278 -7.96 -4.66 -4.15
C ILE A 278 -6.97 -3.91 -5.01
N MET A 279 -7.48 -3.27 -6.08
CA MET A 279 -6.82 -2.14 -6.71
C MET A 279 -7.73 -0.92 -6.54
N PHE A 280 -7.16 0.19 -6.07
CA PHE A 280 -7.89 1.46 -6.02
C PHE A 280 -7.71 2.21 -7.34
N GLU A 281 -8.79 2.76 -7.89
CA GLU A 281 -8.81 3.47 -9.16
C GLU A 281 -9.17 4.96 -8.96
N ARG A 282 -8.16 5.83 -8.86
CA ARG A 282 -8.39 7.27 -8.59
C ARG A 282 -9.26 7.98 -9.62
N HIS A 283 -9.25 7.51 -10.87
CA HIS A 283 -10.02 8.10 -11.95
C HIS A 283 -11.51 7.78 -11.83
N TYR A 284 -11.86 6.59 -11.31
CA TYR A 284 -13.23 6.30 -10.90
C TYR A 284 -13.65 7.19 -9.75
N PHE A 285 -12.77 7.41 -8.76
CA PHE A 285 -13.10 8.26 -7.61
C PHE A 285 -13.31 9.72 -8.01
N SER A 286 -12.43 10.25 -8.85
CA SER A 286 -12.58 11.57 -9.48
C SER A 286 -13.91 11.67 -10.23
N GLN A 287 -14.23 10.71 -11.10
CA GLN A 287 -15.48 10.71 -11.85
C GLN A 287 -16.73 10.66 -10.94
N LEU A 288 -16.75 9.73 -9.98
CA LEU A 288 -17.90 9.49 -9.10
C LEU A 288 -18.15 10.65 -8.13
N THR A 289 -17.10 11.39 -7.75
CA THR A 289 -17.20 12.57 -6.89
C THR A 289 -17.38 13.87 -7.68
N GLY A 290 -17.56 13.79 -9.01
CA GLY A 290 -17.71 14.97 -9.85
C GLY A 290 -16.46 15.86 -9.85
N ARG A 291 -15.27 15.27 -9.73
CA ARG A 291 -13.95 15.92 -9.67
C ARG A 291 -13.72 16.82 -8.46
N LYS A 292 -14.56 16.70 -7.44
CA LYS A 292 -14.53 17.54 -6.23
C LYS A 292 -13.18 17.52 -5.51
N PHE A 293 -12.47 16.39 -5.55
CA PHE A 293 -11.26 16.18 -4.76
C PHE A 293 -9.96 16.24 -5.58
N ASP A 294 -10.02 16.47 -6.89
CA ASP A 294 -8.86 16.38 -7.79
C ASP A 294 -7.72 17.33 -7.39
N ALA A 295 -8.06 18.57 -7.05
CA ALA A 295 -7.07 19.59 -6.69
C ALA A 295 -6.46 19.37 -5.29
N GLN A 296 -7.24 18.82 -4.34
CA GLN A 296 -6.81 18.68 -2.94
C GLN A 296 -6.14 17.33 -2.67
N HIS A 297 -6.51 16.30 -3.44
CA HIS A 297 -6.11 14.92 -3.21
C HIS A 297 -5.74 14.18 -4.52
N PRO A 298 -4.77 14.68 -5.31
CA PRO A 298 -4.42 14.12 -6.62
C PRO A 298 -3.94 12.65 -6.60
N ASP A 299 -3.44 12.16 -5.47
CA ASP A 299 -3.10 10.73 -5.31
C ASP A 299 -4.34 9.84 -5.35
N ILE A 300 -5.47 10.24 -4.76
CA ILE A 300 -6.69 9.42 -4.68
C ILE A 300 -7.84 9.90 -5.58
N SER A 301 -7.72 11.09 -6.17
CA SER A 301 -8.69 11.68 -7.09
C SER A 301 -7.94 12.36 -8.22
N TRP A 302 -7.98 11.80 -9.42
CA TRP A 302 -7.43 12.46 -10.61
C TRP A 302 -8.08 11.92 -11.88
N PRO A 303 -8.31 12.73 -12.93
CA PRO A 303 -9.01 12.27 -14.15
C PRO A 303 -8.32 11.10 -14.87
N THR A 304 -7.00 10.98 -14.72
CA THR A 304 -6.21 9.90 -15.32
C THR A 304 -5.86 8.85 -14.26
N GLY A 305 -5.92 7.57 -14.64
CA GLY A 305 -5.52 6.46 -13.77
C GLY A 305 -4.03 6.47 -13.41
N TYR A 306 -3.64 5.52 -12.56
CA TYR A 306 -2.23 5.32 -12.24
C TYR A 306 -1.45 4.78 -13.45
N GLN A 307 -0.15 4.99 -13.43
CA GLN A 307 0.79 4.60 -14.47
C GLN A 307 1.57 3.34 -14.04
N GLN A 308 2.16 2.65 -15.00
CA GLN A 308 3.02 1.50 -14.73
C GLN A 308 4.38 1.97 -14.18
N GLN A 309 5.01 1.17 -13.31
CA GLN A 309 6.29 1.48 -12.67
C GLN A 309 7.37 1.98 -13.67
N GLY A 310 7.43 1.39 -14.87
CA GLY A 310 8.40 1.79 -15.90
C GLY A 310 8.20 3.20 -16.48
N LYS A 311 7.15 3.91 -16.09
CA LYS A 311 6.90 5.31 -16.48
C LYS A 311 7.35 6.31 -15.42
N LEU A 312 7.83 5.87 -14.26
CA LEU A 312 8.31 6.77 -13.21
C LEU A 312 9.37 7.73 -13.74
N GLY A 313 9.17 9.04 -13.50
CA GLY A 313 10.06 10.11 -13.95
C GLY A 313 9.82 10.60 -15.38
N SER A 314 8.95 9.95 -16.15
CA SER A 314 8.61 10.40 -17.51
C SER A 314 7.70 11.62 -17.52
N ASP A 315 7.85 12.47 -18.54
CA ASP A 315 6.94 13.58 -18.78
C ASP A 315 5.56 13.06 -19.21
N ASN A 316 4.50 13.55 -18.59
CA ASN A 316 3.14 13.22 -18.94
C ASN A 316 2.21 14.40 -18.62
N LYS A 317 1.74 15.09 -19.67
CA LYS A 317 0.88 16.28 -19.56
C LYS A 317 -0.47 16.02 -18.88
N GLU A 318 -0.88 14.76 -18.78
CA GLU A 318 -2.11 14.37 -18.10
C GLU A 318 -1.94 14.24 -16.58
N MET A 319 -0.70 14.22 -16.06
CA MET A 319 -0.43 14.19 -14.62
C MET A 319 -0.49 15.60 -14.03
N HIS A 320 -0.81 15.68 -12.74
CA HIS A 320 -1.03 16.94 -12.02
C HIS A 320 0.17 17.90 -12.06
N ASP A 321 1.38 17.36 -12.02
CA ASP A 321 2.67 18.05 -12.08
C ASP A 321 3.36 17.91 -13.45
N ARG A 322 2.63 17.39 -14.45
CA ARG A 322 3.10 17.08 -15.81
C ARG A 322 4.22 16.03 -15.87
N LYS A 323 4.48 15.32 -14.77
CA LYS A 323 5.44 14.22 -14.69
C LYS A 323 4.81 13.03 -13.99
N VAL A 324 5.39 11.85 -14.16
CA VAL A 324 4.94 10.68 -13.40
C VAL A 324 5.78 10.59 -12.15
N VAL A 325 5.20 10.88 -10.98
CA VAL A 325 5.87 10.72 -9.68
C VAL A 325 5.42 9.44 -8.97
N VAL A 326 6.03 9.12 -7.83
CA VAL A 326 5.79 7.86 -7.10
C VAL A 326 4.30 7.66 -6.77
N SER A 327 3.58 8.73 -6.41
CA SER A 327 2.14 8.67 -6.14
C SER A 327 1.29 8.37 -7.38
N ASP A 328 1.82 8.56 -8.59
CA ASP A 328 1.11 8.26 -9.83
C ASP A 328 1.24 6.80 -10.26
N ILE A 329 1.97 5.96 -9.52
CA ILE A 329 2.25 4.58 -9.92
C ILE A 329 1.28 3.57 -9.29
N TYR A 330 0.94 2.53 -10.06
CA TYR A 330 0.32 1.32 -9.51
C TYR A 330 1.30 0.61 -8.60
N SER A 331 0.91 0.42 -7.34
CA SER A 331 1.75 -0.16 -6.29
C SER A 331 1.14 -1.48 -5.78
N ASP A 332 1.50 -1.87 -4.56
CA ASP A 332 1.02 -3.06 -3.87
C ASP A 332 -0.39 -2.89 -3.28
N PHE A 333 -0.91 -4.00 -2.73
CA PHE A 333 -2.22 -4.01 -2.07
C PHE A 333 -2.25 -3.08 -0.84
N ALA A 334 -1.14 -2.93 -0.11
CA ALA A 334 -1.09 -2.04 1.05
C ALA A 334 -1.32 -0.58 0.65
N SER A 335 -0.68 -0.14 -0.44
CA SER A 335 -0.87 1.19 -1.01
C SER A 335 -2.31 1.40 -1.49
N SER A 336 -2.91 0.38 -2.13
CA SER A 336 -4.31 0.45 -2.55
C SER A 336 -5.29 0.56 -1.37
N TYR A 337 -5.02 -0.14 -0.26
CA TYR A 337 -5.82 0.01 0.96
C TYR A 337 -5.64 1.35 1.64
N LEU A 338 -4.43 1.92 1.63
CA LEU A 338 -4.21 3.28 2.13
C LEU A 338 -5.01 4.31 1.32
N ARG A 339 -5.01 4.18 -0.01
CA ARG A 339 -5.81 5.01 -0.92
C ARG A 339 -7.31 4.87 -0.66
N LEU A 340 -7.80 3.63 -0.51
CA LEU A 340 -9.18 3.36 -0.11
C LEU A 340 -9.51 4.03 1.22
N ILE A 341 -8.69 3.87 2.26
CA ILE A 341 -8.96 4.46 3.59
C ILE A 341 -9.04 5.99 3.51
N ASN A 342 -8.14 6.62 2.75
CA ASN A 342 -8.14 8.07 2.58
C ASN A 342 -9.38 8.55 1.79
N ALA A 343 -9.70 7.87 0.69
CA ALA A 343 -10.88 8.19 -0.13
C ALA A 343 -12.19 7.95 0.63
N TYR A 344 -12.27 6.89 1.44
CA TYR A 344 -13.47 6.53 2.20
C TYR A 344 -13.85 7.60 3.23
N GLN A 345 -12.88 8.35 3.74
CA GLN A 345 -13.14 9.48 4.65
C GLN A 345 -13.72 10.71 3.95
N LEU A 346 -13.50 10.83 2.64
CA LEU A 346 -14.01 11.92 1.82
C LEU A 346 -15.38 11.59 1.25
N ASP A 347 -15.52 10.37 0.70
CA ASP A 347 -16.76 9.82 0.17
C ASP A 347 -16.70 8.29 0.22
N ALA A 348 -17.43 7.69 1.17
CA ALA A 348 -17.41 6.26 1.44
C ALA A 348 -17.89 5.42 0.24
N ASP A 349 -19.00 5.83 -0.37
CA ASP A 349 -19.62 5.10 -1.46
C ASP A 349 -18.79 5.18 -2.74
N ALA A 350 -18.31 6.38 -3.09
CA ALA A 350 -17.41 6.56 -4.22
C ALA A 350 -16.12 5.77 -4.02
N ALA A 351 -15.53 5.79 -2.82
CA ALA A 351 -14.29 5.06 -2.55
C ALA A 351 -14.44 3.54 -2.72
N LEU A 352 -15.51 2.96 -2.20
CA LEU A 352 -15.80 1.53 -2.35
C LEU A 352 -16.09 1.15 -3.80
N LYS A 353 -16.81 2.01 -4.53
CA LYS A 353 -17.10 1.82 -5.96
C LYS A 353 -15.86 1.91 -6.84
N SER A 354 -14.87 2.71 -6.43
CA SER A 354 -13.59 2.92 -7.11
C SER A 354 -12.54 1.84 -6.84
N CYS A 355 -12.89 0.76 -6.14
CA CYS A 355 -11.99 -0.37 -5.97
C CYS A 355 -12.41 -1.55 -6.85
N SER A 356 -11.44 -2.23 -7.46
CA SER A 356 -11.61 -3.63 -7.90
C SER A 356 -11.42 -4.55 -6.71
N TRP A 357 -12.19 -5.64 -6.62
CA TRP A 357 -12.21 -6.50 -5.44
C TRP A 357 -11.94 -7.97 -5.75
N GLY A 358 -11.12 -8.59 -4.91
CA GLY A 358 -10.94 -10.03 -4.81
C GLY A 358 -10.28 -10.69 -6.01
N LYS A 359 -10.45 -12.02 -6.11
CA LYS A 359 -9.84 -12.91 -7.11
C LYS A 359 -10.16 -12.52 -8.56
N PHE A 360 -11.33 -11.91 -8.77
CA PHE A 360 -11.85 -11.60 -10.10
C PHE A 360 -11.77 -10.11 -10.46
N GLN A 361 -11.22 -9.28 -9.56
CA GLN A 361 -11.02 -7.84 -9.76
C GLN A 361 -12.28 -7.10 -10.25
N ILE A 362 -13.45 -7.47 -9.72
CA ILE A 362 -14.71 -6.80 -10.09
C ILE A 362 -14.78 -5.43 -9.42
N MET A 363 -14.99 -4.38 -10.22
CA MET A 363 -15.17 -3.01 -9.70
C MET A 363 -16.42 -2.90 -8.81
N GLY A 364 -16.29 -2.22 -7.67
CA GLY A 364 -17.40 -1.98 -6.75
C GLY A 364 -18.56 -1.19 -7.38
N ALA A 365 -18.26 -0.36 -8.39
CA ALA A 365 -19.28 0.31 -9.20
C ALA A 365 -20.28 -0.66 -9.86
N ASN A 366 -19.90 -1.93 -10.05
CA ASN A 366 -20.74 -2.96 -10.67
C ASN A 366 -21.59 -3.76 -9.66
N TYR A 367 -21.73 -3.32 -8.41
CA TYR A 367 -22.45 -4.09 -7.37
C TYR A 367 -23.86 -4.54 -7.81
N ALA A 368 -24.61 -3.65 -8.46
CA ALA A 368 -25.97 -3.93 -8.94
C ALA A 368 -25.95 -4.94 -10.09
N THR A 369 -24.99 -4.84 -11.00
CA THR A 369 -24.76 -5.82 -12.08
C THR A 369 -24.39 -7.18 -11.51
N CYS A 370 -23.62 -7.25 -10.42
CA CYS A 370 -23.38 -8.51 -9.71
C CYS A 370 -24.63 -9.08 -9.03
N GLY A 371 -25.70 -8.28 -8.88
CA GLY A 371 -26.93 -8.66 -8.17
C GLY A 371 -26.87 -8.50 -6.67
N ALA A 372 -25.89 -7.75 -6.17
CA ALA A 372 -25.95 -7.32 -4.79
C ALA A 372 -27.07 -6.29 -4.64
N ALA A 373 -27.87 -6.42 -3.58
CA ALA A 373 -28.96 -5.49 -3.28
C ALA A 373 -28.45 -4.05 -3.12
N ASP A 374 -27.27 -3.89 -2.53
CA ASP A 374 -26.59 -2.62 -2.32
C ASP A 374 -25.06 -2.82 -2.29
N LEU A 375 -24.35 -1.70 -2.28
CA LEU A 375 -22.88 -1.66 -2.23
C LEU A 375 -22.31 -2.32 -0.97
N ASN A 376 -22.97 -2.16 0.18
CA ASN A 376 -22.51 -2.71 1.45
C ASN A 376 -22.56 -4.24 1.42
N ARG A 377 -23.63 -4.81 0.85
CA ARG A 377 -23.78 -6.26 0.66
C ARG A 377 -22.74 -6.81 -0.30
N PHE A 378 -22.43 -6.07 -1.37
CA PHE A 378 -21.35 -6.43 -2.29
C PHE A 378 -20.00 -6.49 -1.58
N VAL A 379 -19.60 -5.42 -0.89
CA VAL A 379 -18.31 -5.34 -0.19
C VAL A 379 -18.21 -6.37 0.92
N ALA A 380 -19.29 -6.57 1.70
CA ALA A 380 -19.35 -7.62 2.71
C ALA A 380 -19.15 -9.02 2.13
N THR A 381 -19.73 -9.29 0.96
CA THR A 381 -19.59 -10.58 0.27
C THR A 381 -18.18 -10.76 -0.30
N MET A 382 -17.58 -9.70 -0.87
CA MET A 382 -16.20 -9.70 -1.35
C MET A 382 -15.20 -9.96 -0.21
N CYS A 383 -15.47 -9.45 0.99
CA CYS A 383 -14.63 -9.65 2.18
C CYS A 383 -14.85 -11.00 2.87
N ALA A 384 -15.92 -11.73 2.56
CA ALA A 384 -16.29 -12.92 3.31
C ALA A 384 -15.49 -14.17 2.90
N SER A 385 -15.44 -14.49 1.60
CA SER A 385 -14.75 -15.68 1.09
C SER A 385 -14.61 -15.64 -0.42
N GLU A 386 -13.71 -16.47 -0.97
CA GLU A 386 -13.60 -16.63 -2.43
C GLU A 386 -14.89 -17.20 -3.05
N LEU A 387 -15.63 -18.05 -2.31
CA LEU A 387 -16.95 -18.54 -2.70
C LEU A 387 -17.97 -17.39 -2.86
N GLY A 388 -17.91 -16.37 -2.01
CA GLY A 388 -18.71 -15.16 -2.19
C GLY A 388 -18.33 -14.40 -3.46
N GLN A 389 -17.02 -14.30 -3.74
CA GLN A 389 -16.49 -13.61 -4.91
C GLN A 389 -16.92 -14.27 -6.22
N ILE A 390 -16.88 -15.61 -6.31
CA ILE A 390 -17.29 -16.33 -7.54
C ILE A 390 -18.80 -16.21 -7.80
N LYS A 391 -19.63 -16.16 -6.74
CA LYS A 391 -21.08 -15.91 -6.89
C LYS A 391 -21.35 -14.52 -7.48
N LEU A 392 -20.62 -13.50 -7.04
CA LEU A 392 -20.72 -12.15 -7.60
C LEU A 392 -20.21 -12.07 -9.05
N LEU A 393 -19.17 -12.85 -9.39
CA LEU A 393 -18.73 -13.00 -10.78
C LEU A 393 -19.82 -13.62 -11.67
N ALA A 394 -20.40 -14.74 -11.24
CA ALA A 394 -21.46 -15.40 -12.00
C ALA A 394 -22.65 -14.45 -12.24
N GLY A 395 -23.08 -13.74 -11.19
CA GLY A 395 -24.10 -12.70 -11.30
C GLY A 395 -23.71 -11.56 -12.24
N PHE A 396 -22.45 -11.13 -12.22
CA PHE A 396 -21.93 -10.10 -13.13
C PHE A 396 -21.97 -10.54 -14.58
N ILE A 397 -21.52 -11.77 -14.88
CA ILE A 397 -21.53 -12.34 -16.23
C ILE A 397 -22.96 -12.46 -16.75
N GLN A 398 -23.85 -13.04 -15.93
CA GLN A 398 -25.23 -13.31 -16.31
C GLN A 398 -26.05 -12.04 -16.52
N ARG A 399 -25.83 -10.99 -15.69
CA ARG A 399 -26.56 -9.71 -15.77
C ARG A 399 -25.86 -8.63 -16.60
N LYS A 400 -24.82 -9.01 -17.35
CA LYS A 400 -24.32 -8.20 -18.48
C LYS A 400 -24.89 -8.63 -19.85
N PRO A 401 -26.17 -9.06 -20.01
CA PRO A 401 -26.71 -9.30 -21.34
C PRO A 401 -26.90 -7.95 -22.02
N ARG A 402 -26.47 -7.84 -23.27
CA ARG A 402 -26.57 -6.63 -24.08
C ARG A 402 -27.41 -6.89 -25.34
N PRO A 403 -28.76 -6.98 -25.32
CA PRO A 403 -29.45 -6.65 -26.55
C PRO A 403 -28.99 -5.23 -26.94
N TRP A 404 -28.34 -5.12 -28.08
CA TRP A 404 -27.26 -4.18 -28.39
C TRP A 404 -27.73 -2.80 -28.87
N LYS A 405 -26.92 -1.76 -28.63
CA LYS A 405 -26.75 -0.53 -29.45
C LYS A 405 -25.57 0.32 -28.93
N ASP A 406 -24.32 -0.14 -29.11
CA ASP A 406 -23.14 0.77 -29.04
C ASP A 406 -22.44 0.77 -30.41
N ARG A 407 -22.44 1.94 -31.06
CA ARG A 407 -21.85 2.21 -32.39
C ARG A 407 -20.38 1.81 -32.51
N ARG A 408 -19.65 1.63 -31.40
CA ARG A 408 -18.21 1.31 -31.39
C ARG A 408 -17.89 -0.18 -31.57
N ASN A 409 -18.88 -1.07 -31.61
CA ASN A 409 -18.69 -2.53 -31.64
C ASN A 409 -18.58 -3.15 -33.06
N HIS A 410 -18.58 -2.34 -34.12
CA HIS A 410 -18.65 -2.82 -35.51
C HIS A 410 -17.45 -3.66 -35.97
N ALA A 411 -16.27 -3.48 -35.36
CA ALA A 411 -15.01 -4.08 -35.82
C ALA A 411 -14.82 -5.56 -35.47
N LEU A 412 -15.65 -6.15 -34.59
CA LEU A 412 -15.52 -7.54 -34.16
C LEU A 412 -16.56 -8.49 -34.77
N GLY A 413 -17.49 -7.98 -35.59
CA GLY A 413 -18.58 -8.79 -36.16
C GLY A 413 -19.58 -9.25 -35.09
N LYS A 414 -20.72 -8.57 -35.00
CA LYS A 414 -21.95 -8.93 -34.24
C LYS A 414 -21.79 -9.37 -32.76
N GLU A 415 -22.12 -8.44 -31.86
CA GLU A 415 -23.11 -8.59 -30.77
C GLU A 415 -23.06 -9.81 -29.81
N VAL A 416 -21.88 -10.28 -29.38
CA VAL A 416 -21.82 -11.33 -28.34
C VAL A 416 -21.81 -10.72 -26.94
N SER A 417 -22.82 -11.03 -26.11
CA SER A 417 -22.85 -10.62 -24.70
C SER A 417 -21.76 -11.33 -23.90
N LEU A 418 -21.40 -10.83 -22.71
CA LEU A 418 -20.42 -11.54 -21.86
C LEU A 418 -20.92 -12.95 -21.51
N TRP A 419 -22.22 -13.10 -21.30
CA TRP A 419 -22.82 -14.39 -20.99
C TRP A 419 -22.70 -15.35 -22.17
N ASP A 420 -23.09 -14.93 -23.38
CA ASP A 420 -22.95 -15.77 -24.58
C ASP A 420 -21.48 -16.08 -24.89
N ALA A 421 -20.59 -15.12 -24.64
CA ALA A 421 -19.16 -15.29 -24.87
C ALA A 421 -18.55 -16.37 -23.97
N VAL A 422 -18.95 -16.46 -22.70
CA VAL A 422 -18.47 -17.53 -21.82
C VAL A 422 -19.07 -18.89 -22.15
N LYS A 423 -20.31 -18.95 -22.65
CA LYS A 423 -20.94 -20.21 -23.11
C LYS A 423 -20.27 -20.74 -24.37
N THR A 424 -20.05 -19.84 -25.33
CA THR A 424 -19.49 -20.16 -26.66
C THR A 424 -17.95 -20.15 -26.69
N LYS A 425 -17.30 -19.87 -25.55
CA LYS A 425 -15.84 -19.78 -25.42
C LYS A 425 -15.22 -18.77 -26.40
N ASN A 426 -15.92 -17.66 -26.64
CA ASN A 426 -15.44 -16.59 -27.51
C ASN A 426 -14.46 -15.69 -26.73
N TRP A 427 -13.17 -16.05 -26.76
CA TRP A 427 -12.12 -15.39 -25.98
C TRP A 427 -11.98 -13.90 -26.24
N GLN A 428 -12.12 -13.47 -27.50
CA GLN A 428 -12.07 -12.06 -27.87
C GLN A 428 -13.25 -11.29 -27.26
N ALA A 429 -14.46 -11.86 -27.33
CA ALA A 429 -15.64 -11.25 -26.73
C ALA A 429 -15.60 -11.26 -25.19
N ILE A 430 -15.04 -12.30 -24.57
CA ILE A 430 -14.82 -12.33 -23.11
C ILE A 430 -13.86 -11.19 -22.73
N ALA A 431 -12.68 -11.13 -23.34
CA ALA A 431 -11.67 -10.12 -23.04
C ALA A 431 -12.17 -8.70 -23.30
N PHE A 432 -12.90 -8.48 -24.39
CA PHE A 432 -13.48 -7.16 -24.70
C PHE A 432 -14.56 -6.76 -23.68
N ASN A 433 -15.50 -7.65 -23.36
CA ASN A 433 -16.60 -7.32 -22.46
C ASN A 433 -16.15 -7.21 -20.98
N TYR A 434 -15.06 -7.88 -20.62
CA TYR A 434 -14.51 -7.90 -19.26
C TYR A 434 -13.42 -6.83 -19.06
N ASN A 435 -12.40 -6.80 -19.92
CA ASN A 435 -11.24 -5.89 -19.81
C ASN A 435 -11.36 -4.61 -20.65
N GLY A 436 -12.35 -4.52 -21.54
CA GLY A 436 -12.65 -3.32 -22.34
C GLY A 436 -11.94 -3.27 -23.71
N PRO A 437 -12.09 -2.15 -24.46
CA PRO A 437 -11.64 -2.04 -25.85
C PRO A 437 -10.11 -2.13 -26.02
N GLY A 438 -9.35 -1.86 -24.96
CA GLY A 438 -7.89 -1.97 -24.95
C GLY A 438 -7.37 -3.41 -24.84
N TYR A 439 -8.24 -4.43 -24.83
CA TYR A 439 -7.84 -5.78 -24.44
C TYR A 439 -6.72 -6.38 -25.30
N LYS A 440 -6.70 -6.09 -26.61
CA LYS A 440 -5.69 -6.60 -27.56
C LYS A 440 -4.27 -6.11 -27.22
N LYS A 441 -4.13 -4.91 -26.67
CA LYS A 441 -2.82 -4.34 -26.29
C LYS A 441 -2.10 -5.20 -25.25
N TYR A 442 -2.87 -5.88 -24.42
CA TYR A 442 -2.37 -6.73 -23.35
C TYR A 442 -2.62 -8.22 -23.61
N HIS A 443 -3.06 -8.59 -24.82
CA HIS A 443 -3.28 -9.98 -25.22
C HIS A 443 -4.21 -10.75 -24.26
N TYR A 444 -5.22 -10.09 -23.67
CA TYR A 444 -6.10 -10.74 -22.70
C TYR A 444 -6.86 -11.92 -23.29
N ASP A 445 -7.26 -11.83 -24.56
CA ASP A 445 -7.95 -12.90 -25.28
C ASP A 445 -7.11 -14.17 -25.38
N THR A 446 -5.86 -14.07 -25.84
CA THR A 446 -4.98 -15.24 -25.96
C THR A 446 -4.55 -15.77 -24.60
N GLN A 447 -4.40 -14.90 -23.59
CA GLN A 447 -4.10 -15.32 -22.22
C GLN A 447 -5.26 -16.13 -21.60
N ILE A 448 -6.51 -15.69 -21.80
CA ILE A 448 -7.69 -16.42 -21.31
C ILE A 448 -7.79 -17.76 -22.02
N GLN A 449 -7.59 -17.80 -23.34
CA GLN A 449 -7.59 -19.05 -24.11
C GLN A 449 -6.56 -20.05 -23.58
N HIS A 450 -5.30 -19.63 -23.44
CA HIS A 450 -4.23 -20.51 -22.97
C HIS A 450 -4.48 -20.99 -21.53
N ALA A 451 -5.00 -20.11 -20.66
CA ALA A 451 -5.38 -20.51 -19.31
C ALA A 451 -6.53 -21.54 -19.31
N TYR A 452 -7.51 -21.39 -20.20
CA TYR A 452 -8.60 -22.36 -20.37
C TYR A 452 -8.07 -23.73 -20.79
N GLU A 453 -7.17 -23.78 -21.76
CA GLU A 453 -6.55 -25.03 -22.25
C GLU A 453 -5.84 -25.77 -21.11
N GLN A 454 -5.12 -25.05 -20.23
CA GLN A 454 -4.46 -25.63 -19.06
C GLN A 454 -5.45 -26.26 -18.05
N TYR A 455 -6.60 -25.65 -17.83
CA TYR A 455 -7.61 -26.18 -16.90
C TYR A 455 -8.53 -27.24 -17.51
N SER A 456 -8.55 -27.36 -18.83
CA SER A 456 -9.38 -28.33 -19.56
C SER A 456 -8.69 -29.66 -19.79
N GLN A 457 -7.37 -29.73 -19.61
CA GLN A 457 -6.64 -30.99 -19.68
C GLN A 457 -6.95 -31.87 -18.45
N PRO A 458 -7.14 -33.19 -18.62
CA PRO A 458 -7.23 -34.10 -17.50
C PRO A 458 -5.96 -33.98 -16.64
N LYS A 459 -6.11 -33.88 -15.32
CA LYS A 459 -4.94 -34.00 -14.43
C LYS A 459 -4.37 -35.41 -14.64
N ALA A 460 -3.12 -35.47 -15.11
CA ALA A 460 -2.37 -36.71 -15.29
C ALA A 460 -2.20 -37.46 -13.96
#